data_AF-V9Z3Z4-F1
#
_entry.id   AF-V9Z3Z4-F1
#
_cell.length_a   1.000
_cell.length_b   1.000
_cell.length_c   1.000
_cell.angle_alpha   90.00
_cell.angle_beta   90.00
_cell.angle_gamma   90.00
#
_symmetry.space_group_name_H-M   'P 1'
#
loop_
_entity.id
_entity.type
_entity.pdbx_description
1 polymer ?
#
loop_
_entity_poly.entity_id
_entity_poly.type
_entity_poly.pdbx_seq_one_letter_code
_entity_poly.pdbx_strand_id
1 'polypeptide(L)'
;MTDSETPIDLTKRTEPLGLSEISRAFRLGRTAAQRWHLPQKQKLAGGKPLREVPLLHEIAEKIGVELDPEMVGGSRPRYPVEVVLALGKALGYLDSKGKYVEEQEGTSRRWLPKHPTIDPETGRRRVYINHLTKALGVSDSAIPTALHRGSFPQPDGTDEMSRIFWWVPTANKELKKRNCSERF
;
A
#
# COMPACT_ATOMS: atom_id res chain seq x y z
N MET A 1 -3.93 19.14 -21.09
CA MET A 1 -5.06 18.21 -21.23
C MET A 1 -4.47 16.82 -21.18
N THR A 2 -4.47 16.16 -20.03
CA THR A 2 -4.01 14.77 -19.91
C THR A 2 -5.17 13.87 -20.30
N ASP A 3 -5.00 13.09 -21.37
CA ASP A 3 -5.92 12.02 -21.75
C ASP A 3 -6.28 11.20 -20.52
N SER A 4 -7.57 11.18 -20.17
CA SER A 4 -8.15 10.19 -19.29
C SER A 4 -8.10 8.84 -19.99
N GLU A 5 -6.91 8.21 -20.03
CA GLU A 5 -6.82 6.78 -20.33
C GLU A 5 -7.59 6.06 -19.22
N THR A 6 -8.69 5.41 -19.60
CA THR A 6 -9.45 4.51 -18.73
C THR A 6 -8.48 3.52 -18.06
N PRO A 7 -8.47 3.41 -16.73
CA PRO A 7 -7.60 2.47 -16.04
C PRO A 7 -7.82 1.04 -16.55
N ILE A 8 -6.74 0.28 -16.65
CA ILE A 8 -6.79 -1.13 -17.03
C ILE A 8 -7.61 -1.87 -15.96
N ASP A 9 -8.67 -2.57 -16.35
CA ASP A 9 -9.42 -3.46 -15.46
C ASP A 9 -8.59 -4.72 -15.18
N LEU A 10 -7.82 -4.69 -14.10
CA LEU A 10 -6.96 -5.79 -13.67
C LEU A 10 -7.74 -7.07 -13.35
N THR A 11 -9.04 -7.00 -13.04
CA THR A 11 -9.84 -8.17 -12.65
C THR A 11 -10.21 -9.07 -13.82
N LYS A 12 -10.14 -8.55 -15.05
CA LYS A 12 -10.46 -9.29 -16.28
C LYS A 12 -9.22 -9.69 -17.07
N ARG A 13 -8.04 -9.32 -16.58
CA ARG A 13 -6.79 -9.54 -17.29
C ARG A 13 -6.15 -10.85 -16.84
N THR A 14 -5.62 -11.59 -17.79
CA THR A 14 -4.90 -12.86 -17.55
C THR A 14 -3.43 -12.78 -17.95
N GLU A 15 -3.09 -11.91 -18.91
CA GLU A 15 -1.72 -11.75 -19.40
C GLU A 15 -0.84 -10.92 -18.45
N PRO A 16 0.45 -11.29 -18.28
CA PRO A 16 1.42 -10.52 -17.51
C PRO A 16 1.59 -9.07 -17.98
N LEU A 17 1.68 -8.14 -17.02
CA LEU A 17 1.78 -6.71 -17.27
C LEU A 17 3.23 -6.23 -17.26
N GLY A 18 3.59 -5.38 -18.22
CA GLY A 18 4.82 -4.60 -18.19
C GLY A 18 4.72 -3.39 -17.25
N LEU A 19 5.87 -2.79 -16.90
CA LEU A 19 5.93 -1.66 -15.95
C LEU A 19 5.11 -0.42 -16.38
N SER A 20 5.01 -0.15 -17.68
CA SER A 20 4.17 0.94 -18.20
C SER A 20 2.69 0.68 -17.96
N GLU A 21 2.27 -0.57 -18.13
CA GLU A 21 0.90 -1.01 -17.90
C GLU A 21 0.56 -1.00 -16.41
N ILE A 22 1.51 -1.42 -15.56
CA ILE A 22 1.38 -1.32 -14.09
C ILE A 22 1.23 0.15 -13.66
N SER A 23 2.04 1.05 -14.23
CA SER A 23 1.96 2.49 -13.91
C SER A 23 0.60 3.06 -14.32
N ARG A 24 0.11 2.72 -15.52
CA ARG A 24 -1.22 3.11 -16.00
C ARG A 24 -2.33 2.52 -15.12
N ALA A 25 -2.22 1.26 -14.73
CA ALA A 25 -3.19 0.61 -13.86
C ALA A 25 -3.35 1.38 -12.56
N PHE A 26 -2.28 1.91 -11.95
CA PHE A 26 -2.40 2.69 -10.72
C PHE A 26 -2.47 4.20 -10.91
N ARG A 27 -2.72 4.69 -12.15
CA ARG A 27 -2.77 6.12 -12.50
C ARG A 27 -1.52 6.90 -12.06
N LEU A 28 -0.36 6.25 -12.13
CA LEU A 28 0.91 6.82 -11.73
C LEU A 28 1.67 7.38 -12.93
N GLY A 29 2.64 8.27 -12.65
CA GLY A 29 3.58 8.72 -13.66
C GLY A 29 4.35 7.55 -14.30
N ARG A 30 4.77 7.74 -15.56
CA ARG A 30 5.33 6.70 -16.44
C ARG A 30 6.49 5.87 -15.85
N THR A 31 7.21 6.41 -14.87
CA THR A 31 8.38 5.78 -14.23
C THR A 31 8.09 5.25 -12.82
N ALA A 32 6.87 5.39 -12.31
CA ALA A 32 6.57 5.06 -10.92
C ALA A 32 6.75 3.57 -10.62
N ALA A 33 6.30 2.68 -11.52
CA ALA A 33 6.46 1.23 -11.33
C ALA A 33 7.93 0.77 -11.37
N GLN A 34 8.86 1.56 -11.95
CA GLN A 34 10.29 1.23 -11.91
C GLN A 34 10.81 1.18 -10.46
N ARG A 35 10.25 2.00 -9.56
CA ARG A 35 10.63 1.98 -8.14
C ARG A 35 10.23 0.71 -7.41
N TRP A 36 9.27 -0.05 -7.96
CA TRP A 36 8.83 -1.31 -7.38
C TRP A 36 9.52 -2.53 -8.02
N HIS A 37 10.05 -2.35 -9.23
CA HIS A 37 10.85 -3.34 -9.95
C HIS A 37 12.34 -3.29 -9.57
N LEU A 38 12.86 -2.15 -9.12
CA LEU A 38 14.25 -2.01 -8.71
C LEU A 38 14.45 -2.09 -7.19
N PRO A 39 15.60 -2.58 -6.73
CA PRO A 39 16.00 -2.44 -5.32
C PRO A 39 16.05 -0.97 -4.90
N GLN A 40 15.78 -0.71 -3.63
CA GLN A 40 15.84 0.65 -3.11
C GLN A 40 17.29 1.06 -2.86
N LYS A 41 17.67 2.20 -3.46
CA LYS A 41 19.02 2.80 -3.30
C LYS A 41 19.12 3.79 -2.12
N GLN A 42 17.99 4.11 -1.48
CA GLN A 42 17.92 5.08 -0.38
C GLN A 42 17.10 4.51 0.77
N LYS A 43 17.53 4.77 2.00
CA LYS A 43 16.81 4.35 3.21
C LYS A 43 15.44 5.04 3.24
N LEU A 44 14.39 4.28 3.53
CA LEU A 44 13.08 4.86 3.75
C LEU A 44 13.06 5.63 5.09
N ALA A 45 12.24 6.67 5.15
CA ALA A 45 11.95 7.35 6.41
C ALA A 45 11.44 6.33 7.43
N GLY A 46 11.90 6.42 8.69
CA GLY A 46 11.57 5.48 9.75
C GLY A 46 12.61 4.38 10.01
N GLY A 47 13.82 4.50 9.47
CA GLY A 47 14.96 3.65 9.86
C GLY A 47 14.93 2.22 9.32
N LYS A 48 14.04 1.90 8.37
CA LYS A 48 14.07 0.59 7.71
C LYS A 48 15.39 0.38 6.97
N PRO A 49 15.94 -0.85 6.97
CA PRO A 49 17.06 -1.20 6.11
C PRO A 49 16.71 -0.97 4.65
N LEU A 50 17.73 -0.80 3.81
CA LEU A 50 17.54 -0.72 2.37
C LEU A 50 16.84 -1.99 1.88
N ARG A 51 15.85 -1.82 1.01
CA ARG A 51 15.20 -2.97 0.39
C ARG A 51 16.09 -3.52 -0.71
N GLU A 52 16.76 -4.63 -0.44
CA GLU A 52 17.66 -5.31 -1.40
C GLU A 52 16.89 -6.05 -2.49
N VAL A 53 15.72 -6.60 -2.15
CA VAL A 53 14.81 -7.28 -3.07
C VAL A 53 13.79 -6.28 -3.63
N PRO A 54 13.44 -6.26 -4.92
CA PRO A 54 12.41 -5.35 -5.39
C PRO A 54 11.03 -5.64 -4.79
N LEU A 55 10.20 -4.60 -4.63
CA LEU A 55 8.89 -4.73 -4.00
C LEU A 55 7.98 -5.74 -4.73
N LEU A 56 7.98 -5.75 -6.06
CA LEU A 56 7.17 -6.72 -6.82
C LEU A 56 7.60 -8.17 -6.57
N HIS A 57 8.87 -8.41 -6.26
CA HIS A 57 9.36 -9.74 -5.90
C HIS A 57 8.96 -10.10 -4.47
N GLU A 58 9.09 -9.15 -3.52
CA GLU A 58 8.62 -9.33 -2.14
C GLU A 58 7.12 -9.64 -2.08
N ILE A 59 6.30 -8.97 -2.90
CA ILE A 59 4.87 -9.26 -3.01
C ILE A 59 4.64 -10.67 -3.55
N ALA A 60 5.34 -11.07 -4.62
CA ALA A 60 5.20 -12.39 -5.22
C ALA A 60 5.52 -13.50 -4.21
N GLU A 61 6.63 -13.34 -3.45
CA GLU A 61 7.01 -14.26 -2.37
C GLU A 61 5.93 -14.34 -1.29
N LYS A 62 5.41 -13.20 -0.81
CA LYS A 62 4.36 -13.14 0.22
C LYS A 62 3.06 -13.83 -0.19
N ILE A 63 2.73 -13.83 -1.47
CA ILE A 63 1.52 -14.50 -1.99
C ILE A 63 1.81 -15.91 -2.53
N GLY A 64 3.04 -16.40 -2.43
CA GLY A 64 3.44 -17.73 -2.88
C GLY A 64 3.45 -17.90 -4.41
N VAL A 65 3.68 -16.82 -5.16
CA VAL A 65 3.72 -16.82 -6.64
C VAL A 65 5.16 -16.84 -7.10
N GLU A 66 5.51 -17.85 -7.89
CA GLU A 66 6.82 -17.98 -8.51
C GLU A 66 6.96 -17.01 -9.69
N LEU A 67 8.06 -16.26 -9.71
CA LEU A 67 8.37 -15.35 -10.80
C LEU A 67 9.36 -16.02 -11.75
N ASP A 68 9.00 -16.06 -13.04
CA ASP A 68 9.92 -16.48 -14.10
C ASP A 68 11.08 -15.47 -14.22
N PRO A 69 12.34 -15.90 -13.98
CA PRO A 69 13.52 -15.03 -14.05
C PRO A 69 13.74 -14.37 -15.41
N GLU A 70 13.38 -15.04 -16.52
CA GLU A 70 13.50 -14.46 -17.86
C GLU A 70 12.47 -13.34 -18.06
N MET A 71 11.26 -13.55 -17.52
CA MET A 71 10.17 -12.58 -17.58
C MET A 71 10.46 -11.31 -16.79
N VAL A 72 11.06 -11.44 -15.59
CA VAL A 72 11.32 -10.30 -14.70
C VAL A 72 12.71 -9.70 -14.87
N GLY A 73 13.69 -10.46 -15.38
CA GLY A 73 15.08 -10.00 -15.57
C GLY A 73 15.37 -9.38 -16.93
N GLY A 74 14.46 -9.52 -17.89
CA GLY A 74 14.63 -9.00 -19.25
C GLY A 74 14.55 -7.47 -19.38
N SER A 75 14.88 -6.94 -20.56
CA SER A 75 14.81 -5.50 -20.88
C SER A 75 13.38 -4.93 -20.84
N ARG A 76 12.37 -5.80 -20.89
CA ARG A 76 10.95 -5.48 -20.80
C ARG A 76 10.31 -6.35 -19.72
N PRO A 77 10.56 -6.05 -18.43
CA PRO A 77 10.11 -6.91 -17.34
C PRO A 77 8.59 -6.95 -17.28
N ARG A 78 8.05 -8.16 -17.08
CA ARG A 78 6.61 -8.41 -16.94
C ARG A 78 6.32 -9.13 -15.63
N TYR A 79 5.12 -8.89 -15.09
CA TYR A 79 4.68 -9.48 -13.83
C TYR A 79 3.30 -10.12 -13.97
N PRO A 80 3.07 -11.29 -13.35
CA PRO A 80 1.74 -11.90 -13.31
C PRO A 80 0.69 -10.94 -12.74
N VAL A 81 -0.54 -11.02 -13.27
CA VAL A 81 -1.64 -10.12 -12.90
C VAL A 81 -1.93 -10.17 -11.39
N GLU A 82 -1.88 -11.36 -10.81
CA GLU A 82 -2.09 -11.61 -9.38
C GLU A 82 -1.07 -10.89 -8.48
N VAL A 83 0.20 -10.80 -8.88
CA VAL A 83 1.22 -10.02 -8.17
C VAL A 83 0.88 -8.53 -8.23
N VAL A 84 0.44 -8.04 -9.39
CA VAL A 84 0.04 -6.64 -9.56
C VAL A 84 -1.22 -6.32 -8.74
N LEU A 85 -2.22 -7.21 -8.72
CA LEU A 85 -3.41 -7.08 -7.88
C LEU A 85 -3.04 -7.06 -6.39
N ALA A 86 -2.18 -7.98 -5.94
CA ALA A 86 -1.71 -8.04 -4.56
C ALA A 86 -0.95 -6.77 -4.17
N LEU A 87 -0.08 -6.25 -5.04
CA LEU A 87 0.59 -4.96 -4.83
C LEU A 87 -0.43 -3.82 -4.70
N GLY A 88 -1.42 -3.76 -5.59
CA GLY A 88 -2.47 -2.75 -5.54
C GLY A 88 -3.24 -2.76 -4.22
N LYS A 89 -3.59 -3.96 -3.73
CA LYS A 89 -4.25 -4.18 -2.43
C LYS A 89 -3.35 -3.80 -1.24
N ALA A 90 -2.07 -4.17 -1.31
CA ALA A 90 -1.08 -3.85 -0.30
C ALA A 90 -0.88 -2.35 -0.16
N LEU A 91 -0.71 -1.66 -1.28
CA LEU A 91 -0.52 -0.21 -1.28
C LEU A 91 -1.80 0.54 -0.93
N GLY A 92 -2.96 -0.07 -1.17
CA GLY A 92 -4.29 0.48 -0.92
C GLY A 92 -4.97 1.11 -2.12
N TYR A 93 -4.37 0.97 -3.31
CA TYR A 93 -4.99 1.40 -4.56
C TYR A 93 -6.24 0.59 -4.87
N LEU A 94 -6.28 -0.67 -4.42
CA LEU A 94 -7.37 -1.61 -4.64
C LEU A 94 -7.97 -2.10 -3.32
N ASP A 95 -9.28 -2.33 -3.31
CA ASP A 95 -10.00 -3.01 -2.23
C ASP A 95 -9.81 -4.55 -2.30
N SER A 96 -10.44 -5.29 -1.38
CA SER A 96 -10.38 -6.76 -1.37
C SER A 96 -10.88 -7.42 -2.65
N LYS A 97 -11.79 -6.74 -3.36
CA LYS A 97 -12.40 -7.17 -4.62
C LYS A 97 -11.60 -6.75 -5.84
N GLY A 98 -10.48 -6.05 -5.67
CA GLY A 98 -9.65 -5.54 -6.77
C GLY A 98 -10.21 -4.28 -7.43
N LYS A 99 -11.16 -3.59 -6.80
CA LYS A 99 -11.71 -2.32 -7.29
C LYS A 99 -10.90 -1.15 -6.75
N TYR A 100 -10.80 -0.08 -7.54
CA TYR A 100 -10.11 1.13 -7.11
C TYR A 100 -10.77 1.73 -5.87
N VAL A 101 -9.92 2.04 -4.89
CA VAL A 101 -10.31 2.79 -3.71
C VAL A 101 -10.29 4.27 -4.05
N GLU A 102 -11.25 5.02 -3.55
CA GLU A 102 -11.23 6.48 -3.65
C GLU A 102 -9.98 7.05 -2.98
N GLU A 103 -9.33 7.99 -3.65
CA GLU A 103 -8.20 8.73 -3.09
C GLU A 103 -8.70 9.66 -1.98
N GLN A 104 -7.90 9.83 -0.92
CA GLN A 104 -8.20 10.83 0.10
C GLN A 104 -7.97 12.24 -0.48
N GLU A 105 -9.05 13.00 -0.66
CA GLU A 105 -8.99 14.39 -1.11
C GLU A 105 -8.24 15.29 -0.11
N GLY A 106 -7.47 16.26 -0.61
CA GLY A 106 -6.86 17.33 0.20
C GLY A 106 -5.44 17.08 0.73
N THR A 107 -4.81 15.93 0.49
CA THR A 107 -3.41 15.70 0.89
C THR A 107 -2.42 16.08 -0.21
N SER A 108 -1.71 17.21 -0.02
CA SER A 108 -0.98 17.91 -1.08
C SER A 108 0.36 17.30 -1.53
N ARG A 109 0.82 16.13 -1.04
CA ARG A 109 2.16 15.62 -1.41
C ARG A 109 2.33 14.11 -1.57
N ARG A 110 1.42 13.27 -1.08
CA ARG A 110 1.55 11.81 -1.17
C ARG A 110 0.17 11.17 -1.21
N TRP A 111 -0.07 10.32 -2.20
CA TRP A 111 -1.28 9.50 -2.27
C TRP A 111 -1.43 8.69 -0.96
N LEU A 112 -2.61 8.72 -0.35
CA LEU A 112 -2.96 7.98 0.86
C LEU A 112 -4.26 7.21 0.64
N PRO A 113 -4.36 5.97 1.14
CA PRO A 113 -5.58 5.20 1.04
C PRO A 113 -6.66 5.84 1.91
N LYS A 114 -7.89 5.93 1.40
CA LYS A 114 -9.06 6.38 2.17
C LYS A 114 -9.56 5.32 3.15
N HIS A 115 -9.29 4.05 2.85
CA HIS A 115 -9.74 2.89 3.62
C HIS A 115 -8.55 2.01 4.03
N PRO A 116 -8.67 1.20 5.10
CA PRO A 116 -7.65 0.23 5.49
C PRO A 116 -7.17 -0.63 4.32
N THR A 117 -5.86 -0.79 4.17
CA THR A 117 -5.26 -1.61 3.11
C THR A 117 -5.22 -3.07 3.52
N ILE A 118 -4.89 -3.96 2.59
CA ILE A 118 -4.85 -5.40 2.85
C ILE A 118 -3.41 -5.84 2.86
N ASP A 119 -3.01 -6.52 3.91
CA ASP A 119 -1.73 -7.21 3.96
C ASP A 119 -1.72 -8.39 2.98
N PRO A 120 -0.78 -8.45 2.03
CA PRO A 120 -0.81 -9.43 0.96
C PRO A 120 -0.57 -10.87 1.45
N GLU A 121 0.19 -11.04 2.54
CA GLU A 121 0.50 -12.35 3.13
C GLU A 121 -0.68 -12.90 3.94
N THR A 122 -1.20 -12.08 4.86
CA THR A 122 -2.20 -12.54 5.83
C THR A 122 -3.65 -12.27 5.42
N GLY A 123 -3.87 -11.43 4.39
CA GLY A 123 -5.19 -10.93 4.02
C GLY A 123 -5.83 -9.99 5.06
N ARG A 124 -5.11 -9.66 6.13
CA ARG A 124 -5.62 -8.83 7.23
C ARG A 124 -5.63 -7.35 6.83
N ARG A 125 -6.56 -6.58 7.41
CA ARG A 125 -6.69 -5.16 7.14
C ARG A 125 -5.77 -4.31 8.03
N ARG A 126 -5.00 -3.42 7.40
CA ARG A 126 -4.03 -2.49 7.99
C ARG A 126 -4.64 -1.08 8.10
N VAL A 127 -4.71 -0.57 9.32
CA VAL A 127 -5.23 0.76 9.67
C VAL A 127 -4.04 1.69 9.90
N TYR A 128 -4.02 2.85 9.23
CA TYR A 128 -2.93 3.82 9.30
C TYR A 128 -3.31 5.04 10.14
N ILE A 129 -2.34 5.92 10.37
CA ILE A 129 -2.51 7.17 11.13
C ILE A 129 -3.70 7.98 10.61
N ASN A 130 -3.79 8.22 9.30
CA ASN A 130 -4.86 9.02 8.69
C ASN A 130 -6.27 8.42 8.94
N HIS A 131 -6.38 7.09 9.00
CA HIS A 131 -7.65 6.43 9.33
C HIS A 131 -8.01 6.69 10.80
N LEU A 132 -7.04 6.52 11.70
CA LEU A 132 -7.24 6.72 13.13
C LEU A 132 -7.49 8.19 13.49
N THR A 133 -6.80 9.15 12.86
CA THR A 133 -7.02 10.58 13.12
C THR A 133 -8.42 11.01 12.69
N LYS A 134 -8.87 10.53 11.53
CA LYS A 134 -10.24 10.73 11.06
C LYS A 134 -11.27 10.14 12.03
N ALA A 135 -11.11 8.87 12.42
CA ALA A 135 -12.05 8.21 13.33
C ALA A 135 -12.07 8.81 14.75
N LEU A 136 -10.96 9.41 15.19
CA LEU A 136 -10.87 10.08 16.50
C LEU A 136 -11.26 11.56 16.44
N GLY A 137 -11.46 12.14 15.26
CA GLY A 137 -11.70 13.57 15.10
C GLY A 137 -10.55 14.46 15.57
N VAL A 138 -9.31 14.00 15.40
CA VAL A 138 -8.08 14.72 15.83
C VAL A 138 -7.23 15.14 14.64
N SER A 139 -6.27 16.04 14.87
CA SER A 139 -5.31 16.44 13.84
C SER A 139 -4.34 15.31 13.46
N ASP A 140 -3.81 15.36 12.23
CA ASP A 140 -2.85 14.38 11.70
C ASP A 140 -1.55 14.27 12.52
N SER A 141 -1.19 15.31 13.27
CA SER A 141 -0.02 15.33 14.15
C SER A 141 -0.26 14.75 15.54
N ALA A 142 -1.53 14.54 15.95
CA ALA A 142 -1.89 14.12 17.29
C ALA A 142 -1.37 12.71 17.62
N ILE A 143 -1.55 11.75 16.71
CA ILE A 143 -1.10 10.36 16.89
C ILE A 143 0.44 10.26 16.87
N PRO A 144 1.18 10.84 15.90
CA PRO A 144 2.64 10.90 15.96
C PRO A 144 3.18 11.48 17.28
N THR A 145 2.55 12.55 17.77
CA THR A 145 2.93 13.17 19.05
C THR A 145 2.66 12.24 20.22
N ALA A 146 1.51 11.56 20.24
CA ALA A 146 1.15 10.62 21.30
C ALA A 146 2.04 9.39 21.30
N LEU A 147 2.44 8.88 20.14
CA LEU A 147 3.43 7.81 19.99
C LEU A 147 4.77 8.19 20.59
N HIS A 148 5.28 9.39 20.26
CA HIS A 148 6.54 9.90 20.82
C HIS A 148 6.48 10.03 22.36
N ARG A 149 5.30 10.36 22.90
CA ARG A 149 5.07 10.47 24.36
C ARG A 149 4.73 9.15 25.04
N GLY A 150 4.62 8.04 24.30
CA GLY A 150 4.22 6.74 24.86
C GLY A 150 2.75 6.64 25.30
N SER A 151 1.89 7.58 24.88
CA SER A 151 0.46 7.63 25.24
C SER A 151 -0.48 7.10 24.16
N PHE A 152 0.08 6.44 23.15
CA PHE A 152 -0.63 5.72 22.10
C PHE A 152 -0.07 4.29 21.98
N PRO A 153 -0.89 3.27 21.64
CA PRO A 153 -0.39 1.92 21.45
C PRO A 153 0.72 1.88 20.39
N GLN A 154 1.74 1.07 20.64
CA GLN A 154 2.78 0.81 19.66
C GLN A 154 2.16 0.27 18.35
N PRO A 155 2.67 0.66 17.17
CA PRO A 155 2.24 0.10 15.91
C PRO A 155 2.44 -1.40 15.85
N ASP A 156 1.52 -2.12 15.19
CA ASP A 156 1.67 -3.56 14.95
C ASP A 156 2.74 -3.86 13.90
N GLY A 157 3.06 -2.88 13.05
CA GLY A 157 4.09 -3.03 12.04
C GLY A 157 4.25 -1.83 11.12
N THR A 158 4.98 -2.05 10.03
CA THR A 158 5.22 -1.08 8.98
C THR A 158 5.10 -1.75 7.62
N ASP A 159 4.38 -1.13 6.69
CA ASP A 159 4.08 -1.74 5.40
C ASP A 159 5.22 -1.59 4.36
N GLU A 160 4.91 -1.96 3.11
CA GLU A 160 5.80 -1.93 1.96
C GLU A 160 6.28 -0.51 1.57
N MET A 161 5.61 0.53 2.07
CA MET A 161 5.98 1.94 1.88
C MET A 161 6.59 2.56 3.15
N SER A 162 6.87 1.75 4.18
CA SER A 162 7.28 2.19 5.52
C SER A 162 6.25 3.04 6.25
N ARG A 163 4.96 2.88 5.93
CA ARG A 163 3.88 3.48 6.71
C ARG A 163 3.62 2.60 7.92
N ILE A 164 3.64 3.18 9.12
CA ILE A 164 3.24 2.47 10.34
C ILE A 164 1.75 2.13 10.28
N PHE A 165 1.38 0.95 10.77
CA PHE A 165 -0.01 0.51 10.81
C PHE A 165 -0.34 -0.23 12.09
N TRP A 166 -1.65 -0.33 12.34
CA TRP A 166 -2.27 -1.23 13.30
C TRP A 166 -3.21 -2.19 12.59
N TRP A 167 -3.31 -3.42 13.06
CA TRP A 167 -4.36 -4.32 12.66
C TRP A 167 -5.71 -3.80 13.14
N VAL A 168 -6.77 -4.09 12.39
CA VAL A 168 -8.14 -3.72 12.76
C VAL A 168 -8.49 -4.05 14.23
N PRO A 169 -8.16 -5.23 14.80
CA PRO A 169 -8.43 -5.51 16.22
C PRO A 169 -7.74 -4.54 17.18
N THR A 170 -6.47 -4.22 16.95
CA THR A 170 -5.69 -3.29 17.77
C THR A 170 -6.25 -1.87 17.67
N ALA A 171 -6.54 -1.42 16.45
CA ALA A 171 -7.17 -0.12 16.19
C ALA A 171 -8.54 0.00 16.87
N ASN A 172 -9.42 -0.98 16.70
CA ASN A 172 -10.76 -0.97 17.29
C ASN A 172 -10.73 -1.01 18.83
N LYS A 173 -9.74 -1.70 19.42
CA LYS A 173 -9.52 -1.68 20.88
C LYS A 173 -9.16 -0.27 21.37
N GLU A 174 -8.33 0.45 20.63
CA GLU A 174 -7.95 1.82 20.96
C GLU A 174 -9.12 2.81 20.79
N LEU A 175 -9.88 2.71 19.69
CA LEU A 175 -11.08 3.51 19.49
C LEU A 175 -12.12 3.29 20.60
N LYS A 176 -12.30 2.03 21.04
CA LYS A 176 -13.20 1.70 22.16
C LYS A 176 -12.73 2.35 23.47
N LYS A 177 -11.43 2.30 23.79
CA LYS A 177 -10.89 2.94 25.00
C LYS A 177 -11.14 4.45 25.04
N ARG A 178 -11.19 5.09 23.88
CA ARG A 178 -11.43 6.53 23.72
C ARG A 178 -12.92 6.88 23.56
N ASN A 179 -13.82 5.94 23.82
CA ASN A 179 -15.27 6.10 23.67
C ASN A 179 -15.72 6.54 22.26
N CYS A 180 -14.93 6.24 21.23
CA CYS A 180 -15.35 6.45 19.85
C CYS A 180 -16.33 5.35 19.44
N SER A 181 -17.39 5.67 18.70
CA SER A 181 -18.38 4.71 18.18
C SER A 181 -17.96 4.08 16.84
N GLU A 182 -17.11 4.77 16.06
CA GLU A 182 -16.64 4.31 14.75
C GLU A 182 -15.74 3.07 14.86
N ARG A 183 -15.84 2.15 13.90
CA ARG A 183 -15.06 0.90 13.85
C ARG A 183 -14.65 0.57 12.42
N PHE A 184 -13.49 -0.08 12.28
CA PHE A 184 -12.97 -0.59 11.01
C PHE A 184 -13.33 -2.05 10.78
#